data_AF-A0AAV0KMT0-F1
#
_entry.id   AF-A0AAV0KMT0-F1
#
_cell.length_a   1.000
_cell.length_b   1.000
_cell.length_c   1.000
_cell.angle_alpha   90.00
_cell.angle_beta   90.00
_cell.angle_gamma   90.00
#
_symmetry.space_group_name_H-M   'P 1'
#
loop_
_entity.id
_entity.type
_entity.pdbx_description
1 polymer ?
#
loop_
_entity_poly.entity_id
_entity_poly.type
_entity_poly.pdbx_seq_one_letter_code
_entity_poly.pdbx_strand_id
1 'polypeptide(L)'
;MARAAKLGMKLEWIKDGSSARIIMGPIPAIKYDRPRDRKIWFNGMVAAYTISRDDNGQSDELTKAAAFGNGDPLPSDIVYDCLQIMEEESVAIPWQKGDVLLIDNCVVLHARKIFTPPRRVLAALCK
;
A
#
# COMPACT_ATOMS: atom_id res chain seq x y z
N MET A 1 20.31 5.05 -12.11
CA MET A 1 19.30 5.00 -13.19
C MET A 1 18.95 3.57 -13.66
N ALA A 2 19.93 2.73 -14.04
CA ALA A 2 19.66 1.42 -14.67
C ALA A 2 18.78 0.44 -13.87
N ARG A 3 18.79 0.47 -12.52
CA ARG A 3 17.96 -0.43 -11.69
C ARG A 3 16.48 -0.02 -11.63
N ALA A 4 16.18 1.28 -11.50
CA ALA A 4 14.81 1.79 -11.44
C ALA A 4 14.07 1.61 -12.78
N ALA A 5 14.75 1.91 -13.88
CA ALA A 5 14.21 1.71 -15.23
C ALA A 5 13.88 0.22 -15.51
N LYS A 6 14.71 -0.71 -15.03
CA LYS A 6 14.43 -2.18 -15.12
C LYS A 6 13.17 -2.60 -14.36
N LEU A 7 12.74 -1.82 -13.36
CA LEU A 7 11.53 -2.05 -12.59
C LEU A 7 10.31 -1.28 -13.15
N GLY A 8 10.45 -0.61 -14.31
CA GLY A 8 9.38 0.18 -14.90
C GLY A 8 9.08 1.48 -14.14
N MET A 9 10.05 1.99 -13.37
CA MET A 9 9.91 3.18 -12.54
C MET A 9 10.72 4.34 -13.11
N LYS A 10 10.17 5.56 -13.06
CA LYS A 10 10.90 6.81 -13.32
C LYS A 10 11.50 7.31 -12.01
N LEU A 11 12.78 7.66 -12.03
CA LEU A 11 13.50 8.20 -10.87
C LEU A 11 13.96 9.62 -11.18
N GLU A 12 13.61 10.56 -10.31
CA GLU A 12 14.00 11.98 -10.40
C GLU A 12 14.76 12.35 -9.13
N TRP A 13 16.00 12.83 -9.27
CA TRP A 13 16.75 13.38 -8.12
C TRP A 13 16.18 14.74 -7.74
N ILE A 14 16.10 15.01 -6.44
CA ILE A 14 15.60 16.24 -5.83
C ILE A 14 16.56 16.71 -4.74
N LYS A 15 16.45 17.99 -4.34
CA LYS A 15 17.29 18.64 -3.30
C LYS A 15 18.79 18.38 -3.52
N ASP A 16 19.31 18.80 -4.67
CA ASP A 16 20.72 18.69 -5.07
C ASP A 16 21.31 17.27 -4.97
N GLY A 17 20.48 16.25 -5.19
CA GLY A 17 20.91 14.84 -5.20
C GLY A 17 20.89 14.15 -3.84
N SER A 18 20.47 14.84 -2.77
CA SER A 18 20.33 14.26 -1.43
C SER A 18 19.06 13.40 -1.26
N SER A 19 18.11 13.49 -2.19
CA SER A 19 16.85 12.73 -2.16
C SER A 19 16.39 12.38 -3.58
N ALA A 20 15.55 11.35 -3.71
CA ALA A 20 14.98 10.96 -5.00
C ALA A 20 13.48 10.74 -4.90
N ARG A 21 12.76 11.15 -5.93
CA ARG A 21 11.35 10.83 -6.18
C ARG A 21 11.27 9.66 -7.14
N ILE A 22 10.44 8.68 -6.81
CA ILE A 22 10.13 7.53 -7.68
C ILE A 22 8.69 7.67 -8.14
N ILE A 23 8.47 7.63 -9.45
CA ILE A 23 7.16 7.66 -10.08
C ILE A 23 6.93 6.31 -10.74
N MET A 24 5.82 5.66 -10.38
CA MET A 24 5.39 4.38 -10.93
C MET A 24 3.95 4.51 -11.39
N GLY A 25 3.69 4.17 -12.65
CA GLY A 25 2.35 4.27 -13.22
C GLY A 25 2.34 4.62 -14.70
N PRO A 26 1.16 4.56 -15.35
CA PRO A 26 -0.08 4.04 -14.78
C PRO A 26 -0.01 2.52 -14.57
N ILE A 27 -0.54 2.02 -13.45
CA ILE A 27 -0.64 0.59 -13.14
C ILE A 27 -2.07 0.22 -12.77
N PRO A 28 -2.52 -1.03 -13.03
CA PRO A 28 -3.87 -1.46 -12.68
C PRO A 28 -4.12 -1.41 -11.16
N ALA A 29 -5.23 -0.79 -10.76
CA ALA A 29 -5.69 -0.82 -9.36
C ALA A 29 -6.49 -2.10 -9.03
N ILE A 30 -7.12 -2.70 -10.04
CA ILE A 30 -7.90 -3.94 -9.91
C ILE A 30 -7.21 -5.02 -10.74
N LYS A 31 -6.94 -6.17 -10.11
CA LYS A 31 -6.43 -7.37 -10.79
C LYS A 31 -7.50 -8.44 -10.84
N TYR A 32 -7.21 -9.55 -11.49
CA TYR A 32 -8.11 -10.68 -11.64
C TYR A 32 -7.48 -11.96 -11.09
N ASP A 33 -8.15 -12.59 -10.13
CA ASP A 33 -7.77 -13.88 -9.55
C ASP A 33 -8.42 -15.01 -10.35
N ARG A 34 -7.69 -15.55 -11.34
CA ARG A 34 -8.24 -16.57 -12.26
C ARG A 34 -8.71 -17.84 -11.55
N PRO A 35 -7.97 -18.44 -10.59
CA PRO A 35 -8.44 -19.63 -9.87
C PRO A 35 -9.80 -19.48 -9.17
N ARG A 36 -10.19 -18.25 -8.80
CA ARG A 36 -11.45 -17.98 -8.07
C ARG A 36 -12.42 -17.11 -8.88
N ASP A 37 -12.14 -16.90 -10.16
CA ASP A 37 -12.97 -16.19 -11.14
C ASP A 37 -13.49 -14.81 -10.68
N ARG A 38 -12.64 -14.01 -10.02
CA ARG A 38 -13.06 -12.74 -9.41
C ARG A 38 -12.04 -11.61 -9.54
N LYS A 39 -12.53 -10.38 -9.52
CA LYS A 39 -11.71 -9.17 -9.39
C LYS A 39 -11.21 -9.02 -7.95
N ILE A 40 -10.02 -8.45 -7.80
CA ILE A 40 -9.35 -8.24 -6.51
C ILE A 40 -8.78 -6.83 -6.40
N TRP A 41 -8.89 -6.26 -5.19
CA TRP A 41 -8.33 -4.96 -4.83
C TRP A 41 -6.81 -5.09 -4.57
N PHE A 42 -6.03 -5.21 -5.64
CA PHE A 42 -4.57 -5.40 -5.57
C PHE A 42 -3.85 -4.09 -5.90
N ASN A 43 -3.86 -3.16 -4.95
CA ASN A 43 -3.13 -1.90 -5.06
C ASN A 43 -2.78 -1.34 -3.67
N GLY A 44 -1.87 -0.37 -3.64
CA GLY A 44 -1.45 0.31 -2.41
C GLY A 44 -2.12 1.67 -2.18
N MET A 45 -3.25 1.97 -2.82
CA MET A 45 -3.84 3.32 -2.87
C MET A 45 -4.08 3.90 -1.47
N VAL A 46 -4.84 3.20 -0.63
CA VAL A 46 -5.19 3.68 0.72
C VAL A 46 -3.94 3.85 1.58
N ALA A 47 -3.02 2.88 1.56
CA ALA A 47 -1.78 2.94 2.32
C ALA A 47 -0.89 4.11 1.87
N ALA A 48 -0.67 4.27 0.56
CA ALA A 48 0.14 5.35 0.02
C ALA A 48 -0.47 6.72 0.36
N TYR A 49 -1.78 6.86 0.21
CA TYR A 49 -2.49 8.12 0.45
C TYR A 49 -2.51 8.54 1.94
N THR A 50 -2.64 7.58 2.85
CA THR A 50 -2.74 7.86 4.29
C THR A 50 -1.39 8.04 4.97
N ILE A 51 -0.37 7.26 4.59
CA ILE A 51 1.00 7.39 5.14
C ILE A 51 1.66 8.72 4.72
N SER A 52 1.25 9.26 3.58
CA SER A 52 1.84 10.47 3.02
C SER A 52 1.22 11.77 3.54
N ARG A 53 0.32 11.68 4.53
CA ARG A 53 -0.29 12.82 5.20
C ARG A 53 0.23 12.92 6.64
N ASP A 54 0.40 14.15 7.11
CA ASP A 54 0.72 14.44 8.50
C ASP A 54 -0.51 14.26 9.42
N ASP A 55 -0.31 14.47 10.73
CA ASP A 55 -1.37 14.34 11.74
C ASP A 55 -2.54 15.32 11.52
N ASN A 56 -2.34 16.39 10.74
CA ASN A 56 -3.37 17.36 10.35
C ASN A 56 -4.03 17.00 9.02
N GLY A 57 -3.67 15.85 8.43
CA GLY A 57 -4.14 15.42 7.13
C GLY A 57 -3.53 16.19 5.97
N GLN A 58 -2.47 16.99 6.15
CA GLN A 58 -1.82 17.70 5.05
C GLN A 58 -0.75 16.83 4.38
N SER A 59 -0.68 16.88 3.05
CA SER A 59 0.42 16.31 2.27
C SER A 59 1.29 17.45 1.75
N ASP A 60 2.61 17.32 1.84
CA ASP A 60 3.52 18.19 1.10
C ASP A 60 3.58 17.80 -0.40
N GLU A 61 4.12 18.69 -1.24
CA GLU A 61 4.32 18.43 -2.67
C GLU A 61 5.29 17.26 -2.97
N LEU A 62 6.09 16.82 -2.00
CA LEU A 62 6.94 15.64 -2.09
C LEU A 62 6.20 14.34 -1.74
N THR A 63 5.04 14.44 -1.08
CA THR A 63 4.26 13.35 -0.48
C THR A 63 2.88 13.20 -1.13
N LYS A 64 2.62 13.80 -2.30
CA LYS A 64 1.53 13.36 -3.19
C LYS A 64 1.81 11.93 -3.68
N ALA A 65 1.48 10.94 -2.85
CA ALA A 65 1.93 9.56 -3.02
C ALA A 65 1.04 8.71 -3.93
N ALA A 66 -0.21 9.12 -4.16
CA ALA A 66 -1.15 8.43 -5.04
C ALA A 66 -2.05 9.41 -5.79
N ALA A 67 -2.22 9.15 -7.08
CA ALA A 67 -3.08 9.88 -8.00
C ALA A 67 -3.70 8.87 -8.98
N PHE A 68 -4.71 9.29 -9.75
CA PHE A 68 -5.15 8.52 -10.91
C PHE A 68 -4.01 8.36 -11.92
N GLY A 69 -4.14 7.37 -12.82
CA GLY A 69 -3.11 7.06 -13.82
C GLY A 69 -2.86 8.18 -14.83
N ASN A 70 -3.77 9.15 -14.94
CA ASN A 70 -3.63 10.36 -15.75
C ASN A 70 -3.02 11.55 -14.96
N GLY A 71 -2.75 11.39 -13.66
CA GLY A 71 -2.20 12.43 -12.79
C GLY A 71 -3.24 13.21 -11.97
N ASP A 72 -4.54 12.99 -12.21
CA ASP A 72 -5.59 13.67 -11.43
C ASP A 72 -5.56 13.24 -9.96
N PRO A 73 -5.82 14.15 -9.01
CA PRO A 73 -5.87 13.80 -7.59
C PRO A 73 -7.01 12.82 -7.29
N LEU A 74 -6.78 11.94 -6.33
CA LEU A 74 -7.83 11.07 -5.80
C LEU A 74 -8.78 11.89 -4.89
N PRO A 75 -10.11 11.73 -5.00
CA PRO A 75 -11.06 12.34 -4.07
C PRO A 75 -10.85 11.78 -2.65
N SER A 76 -10.65 12.66 -1.68
CA SER A 76 -10.26 12.26 -0.33
C SER A 76 -11.35 11.45 0.38
N ASP A 77 -12.60 11.89 0.24
CA ASP A 77 -13.80 11.22 0.76
C ASP A 77 -13.86 9.76 0.30
N ILE A 78 -13.68 9.50 -1.00
CA ILE A 78 -13.70 8.14 -1.55
C ILE A 78 -12.55 7.29 -0.99
N VAL A 79 -11.36 7.87 -0.81
CA VAL A 79 -10.21 7.12 -0.24
C VAL A 79 -10.49 6.73 1.22
N TYR A 80 -11.11 7.63 2.00
CA TYR A 80 -11.48 7.33 3.39
C TYR A 80 -12.65 6.35 3.49
N ASP A 81 -13.62 6.38 2.56
CA ASP A 81 -14.66 5.35 2.47
C ASP A 81 -14.05 3.97 2.18
N CYS A 82 -13.05 3.91 1.29
CA CYS A 82 -12.31 2.66 1.05
C CYS A 82 -11.57 2.17 2.31
N LEU A 83 -10.97 3.10 3.08
CA LEU A 83 -10.34 2.76 4.36
C LEU A 83 -11.36 2.18 5.34
N GLN A 84 -12.54 2.80 5.45
CA GLN A 84 -13.62 2.32 6.31
C GLN A 84 -14.05 0.89 5.93
N ILE A 85 -14.27 0.61 4.65
CA ILE A 85 -14.58 -0.75 4.17
C ILE A 85 -13.47 -1.74 4.55
N MET A 86 -12.20 -1.35 4.40
CA MET A 86 -11.07 -2.20 4.79
C MET A 86 -11.06 -2.49 6.30
N GLU A 87 -11.44 -1.53 7.14
CA GLU A 87 -11.52 -1.73 8.59
C GLU A 87 -12.71 -2.62 8.97
N GLU A 88 -13.89 -2.39 8.40
CA GLU A 88 -15.12 -3.16 8.64
C GLU A 88 -14.97 -4.63 8.24
N GLU A 89 -14.35 -4.89 7.10
CA GLU A 89 -14.14 -6.25 6.57
C GLU A 89 -12.87 -6.92 7.15
N SER A 90 -12.11 -6.23 8.00
CA SER A 90 -10.89 -6.79 8.58
C SER A 90 -11.15 -7.77 9.72
N VAL A 91 -10.40 -8.87 9.73
CA VAL A 91 -10.41 -9.84 10.84
C VAL A 91 -9.11 -9.72 11.63
N ALA A 92 -9.19 -9.18 12.85
CA ALA A 92 -8.06 -8.99 13.74
C ALA A 92 -7.94 -10.14 14.77
N ILE A 93 -7.24 -11.21 14.38
CA ILE A 93 -7.03 -12.37 15.27
C ILE A 93 -5.94 -12.05 16.30
N PRO A 94 -6.20 -12.17 17.62
CA PRO A 94 -5.18 -12.01 18.64
C PRO A 94 -4.12 -13.10 18.54
N TRP A 95 -2.87 -12.71 18.32
CA TRP A 95 -1.74 -13.63 18.19
C TRP A 95 -1.43 -14.34 19.51
N GLN A 96 -1.21 -15.65 19.43
CA GLN A 96 -0.63 -16.47 20.48
C GLN A 96 0.72 -17.03 20.06
N LYS A 97 1.56 -17.35 21.04
CA LYS A 97 2.87 -17.94 20.78
C LYS A 97 2.69 -19.33 20.17
N GLY A 98 3.28 -19.54 19.00
CA GLY A 98 3.19 -20.80 18.27
C GLY A 98 2.21 -20.78 17.10
N ASP A 99 1.37 -19.74 17.01
CA ASP A 99 0.47 -19.57 15.87
C ASP A 99 1.24 -19.42 14.56
N VAL A 100 0.66 -19.98 13.50
CA VAL A 100 1.09 -19.80 12.12
C VAL A 100 -0.12 -19.38 11.31
N LEU A 101 -0.03 -18.19 10.70
CA LEU A 101 -1.04 -17.69 9.77
C LEU A 101 -0.53 -17.86 8.34
N LEU A 102 -1.27 -18.62 7.53
CA LEU A 102 -1.03 -18.72 6.09
C LEU A 102 -1.96 -17.76 5.35
N ILE A 103 -1.39 -16.91 4.50
CA ILE A 103 -2.13 -15.91 3.72
C ILE A 103 -1.87 -16.15 2.24
N ASP A 104 -2.94 -16.19 1.44
CA ASP A 104 -2.84 -16.04 -0.02
C ASP A 104 -2.73 -14.55 -0.35
N ASN A 105 -1.51 -14.11 -0.67
CA ASN A 105 -1.19 -12.71 -0.94
C ASN A 105 -1.89 -12.14 -2.19
N CYS A 106 -2.47 -12.98 -3.05
CA CYS A 106 -3.25 -12.52 -4.19
C CYS A 106 -4.63 -11.98 -3.77
N VAL A 107 -5.18 -12.43 -2.64
CA VAL A 107 -6.59 -12.16 -2.28
C VAL A 107 -6.79 -11.57 -0.90
N VAL A 108 -5.73 -11.39 -0.11
CA VAL A 108 -5.78 -10.85 1.25
C VAL A 108 -4.81 -9.69 1.40
N LEU A 109 -5.32 -8.55 1.87
CA LEU A 109 -4.50 -7.46 2.39
C LEU A 109 -4.24 -7.70 3.88
N HIS A 110 -3.07 -7.30 4.37
CA HIS A 110 -2.73 -7.40 5.79
C HIS A 110 -2.19 -6.07 6.32
N ALA A 111 -2.47 -5.81 7.59
CA ALA A 111 -2.06 -4.60 8.29
C ALA A 111 -1.64 -4.95 9.73
N ARG A 112 -1.32 -3.92 10.51
CA ARG A 112 -0.85 -4.06 11.88
C ARG A 112 -1.49 -3.03 12.78
N LYS A 113 -2.23 -3.46 13.81
CA LYS A 113 -2.66 -2.58 14.91
C LYS A 113 -1.46 -2.12 15.76
N ILE A 114 -1.60 -0.98 16.41
CA ILE A 114 -0.65 -0.47 17.41
C ILE A 114 -0.51 -1.50 18.54
N PHE A 115 0.67 -1.62 19.13
CA PHE A 115 0.94 -2.55 20.22
C PHE A 115 1.99 -1.99 21.17
N THR A 116 1.99 -2.46 22.41
CA THR A 116 3.05 -2.21 23.38
C THR A 116 4.06 -3.36 23.33
N PRO A 117 5.37 -3.09 23.16
CA PRO A 117 6.40 -4.12 23.24
C PRO A 117 6.40 -4.87 24.59
N PRO A 118 6.89 -6.12 24.65
CA PRO A 118 7.55 -6.88 23.58
C PRO A 118 6.57 -7.57 22.62
N ARG A 119 6.90 -7.58 21.32
CA ARG A 119 6.19 -8.36 20.30
C ARG A 119 7.17 -8.79 19.21
N ARG A 120 7.12 -10.06 18.81
CA ARG A 120 7.92 -10.59 17.70
C ARG A 120 7.06 -11.51 16.84
N VAL A 121 6.98 -11.19 15.55
CA VAL A 121 6.33 -12.01 14.51
C VAL A 121 7.37 -12.24 13.42
N LEU A 122 7.47 -13.47 12.92
CA LEU A 122 8.36 -13.84 11.82
C LEU A 122 7.52 -14.04 10.55
N ALA A 123 8.14 -13.90 9.37
CA ALA A 123 7.47 -14.06 8.10
C ALA A 123 8.34 -14.87 7.11
N ALA A 124 7.67 -15.55 6.18
CA ALA A 124 8.26 -16.19 5.02
C ALA A 124 7.41 -15.84 3.79
N LEU A 125 8.05 -15.69 2.63
CA LEU A 125 7.39 -15.34 1.38
C LEU A 125 7.47 -16.51 0.40
N CYS A 126 6.37 -16.79 -0.28
CA CYS A 126 6.29 -17.78 -1.35
C CYS A 126 6.49 -17.10 -2.70
N LYS A 127 7.00 -17.89 -3.68
CA LYS A 127 7.18 -17.45 -5.06
C LYS A 127 5.85 -17.39 -5.80
#